data_AF-A0A4S2LNT3-F1
#
_entry.id   AF-A0A4S2LNT3-F1
#
_cell.length_a   1.000
_cell.length_b   1.000
_cell.length_c   1.000
_cell.angle_alpha   90.00
_cell.angle_beta   90.00
_cell.angle_gamma   90.00
#
_symmetry.space_group_name_H-M   'P 1'
#
loop_
_entity.id
_entity.type
_entity.pdbx_description
1 polymer ?
#
loop_
_entity_poly.entity_id
_entity_poly.type
_entity_poly.pdbx_seq_one_letter_code
_entity_poly.pdbx_strand_id
1 'polypeptide(L)'
;MACGSLLPGMLSYLSCSIAAITERSFPVPSLADPKGLWLCAKRFGREFQRPGSFMLLGHMILGSTLDIIRVQAGGCSHCALAITQVLQQFAGFQEVRVDPYTDKVHLESRNMPHAIRLLHHAGWRMPDFISGLRLPKAPKDNPEHTVDGGQLLESFVKHGSTPDPDLSPPPSKRIRRTESPKPVMDQIETTPADRLVAILAPEVECGYPHLVPAWCTFIQRGRLLSRFNIFLQKNAPVPQQLHHIKRIDSCREFHPISSRGSVPVLLGLASASFTETDAIKLINEFRSSVEPCSDDSLPEYWTAVPCWIPFCAPLTRRQQKLYSFPSLSDEQQHHTAPPPIVNGWPTTLRADPELEKLLLVGRDPSASYFSEAELSVHNSWLHLVHKLAQNESHQPGGYCPCSCAGPTGGPCSAILVDPSTNTLMAKASTVETLDENASCLNHSVILVVSRSAQKQKSNEQDDSYLCTGLDAYVSMEPCIMCSMALVHSRIGRVFCYSRLPNMGGFTNRIRIHVEKRLNHRFNVFAPNE
;
A
#
# COMPACT_ATOMS: atom_id res chain seq x y z
N MET A 1 -46.92 39.07 2.13
CA MET A 1 -47.12 39.16 3.59
C MET A 1 -46.63 37.84 4.17
N ALA A 2 -45.37 37.73 4.59
CA ALA A 2 -44.82 38.18 5.88
C ALA A 2 -45.37 37.39 7.08
N CYS A 3 -44.43 36.68 7.74
CA CYS A 3 -44.35 36.21 9.14
C CYS A 3 -43.94 34.73 9.18
N GLY A 4 -42.85 34.29 9.82
CA GLY A 4 -41.97 34.94 10.78
C GLY A 4 -41.59 33.92 11.86
N SER A 5 -40.29 33.63 11.98
CA SER A 5 -39.55 33.20 13.18
C SER A 5 -40.01 31.99 14.00
N LEU A 6 -39.17 30.94 14.07
CA LEU A 6 -38.43 30.54 15.29
C LEU A 6 -37.53 29.32 15.01
N LEU A 7 -36.32 29.61 14.49
CA LEU A 7 -35.16 28.73 14.52
C LEU A 7 -34.00 29.53 15.17
N PRO A 8 -33.89 29.50 16.51
CA PRO A 8 -32.56 29.69 17.14
C PRO A 8 -32.38 28.92 18.45
N GLY A 9 -32.93 27.70 18.58
CA GLY A 9 -32.91 26.95 19.84
C GLY A 9 -32.21 25.58 19.84
N MET A 10 -31.98 24.96 18.68
CA MET A 10 -31.46 23.58 18.63
C MET A 10 -30.01 23.48 18.12
N LEU A 11 -29.54 24.48 17.36
CA LEU A 11 -28.16 24.47 16.82
C LEU A 11 -27.14 25.14 17.77
N SER A 12 -27.57 25.99 18.70
CA SER A 12 -26.68 26.60 19.70
C SER A 12 -26.25 25.59 20.78
N TYR A 13 -27.14 24.69 21.22
CA TYR A 13 -26.83 23.71 22.27
C TYR A 13 -26.04 22.50 21.77
N LEU A 14 -26.17 22.12 20.49
CA LEU A 14 -25.28 21.12 19.88
C LEU A 14 -23.83 21.62 19.83
N SER A 15 -23.61 22.94 19.71
CA SER A 15 -22.26 23.50 19.68
C SER A 15 -21.56 23.48 21.03
N CYS A 16 -22.26 23.75 22.14
CA CYS A 16 -21.64 23.81 23.47
C CYS A 16 -21.28 22.43 24.04
N SER A 17 -22.11 21.40 23.81
CA SER A 17 -21.82 20.04 24.29
C SER A 17 -20.76 19.34 23.43
N ILE A 18 -20.72 19.61 22.13
CA ILE A 18 -19.63 19.13 21.26
C ILE A 18 -18.34 19.89 21.58
N ALA A 19 -18.39 21.22 21.74
CA ALA A 19 -17.23 22.02 22.13
C ALA A 19 -16.64 21.58 23.47
N ALA A 20 -17.45 21.26 24.48
CA ALA A 20 -16.96 20.77 25.77
C ALA A 20 -16.29 19.38 25.72
N ILE A 21 -16.60 18.57 24.70
CA ILE A 21 -16.00 17.25 24.47
C ILE A 21 -14.79 17.33 23.53
N THR A 22 -14.79 18.27 22.56
CA THR A 22 -13.67 18.49 21.63
C THR A 22 -12.59 19.40 22.20
N GLU A 23 -12.92 20.36 23.06
CA GLU A 23 -11.97 21.15 23.86
C GLU A 23 -11.59 20.37 25.12
N ARG A 24 -10.56 19.54 24.98
CA ARG A 24 -9.88 18.70 25.98
C ARG A 24 -9.92 19.18 27.45
N SER A 25 -11.06 19.06 28.13
CA SER A 25 -11.17 19.45 29.54
C SER A 25 -11.49 18.28 30.48
N PHE A 26 -11.95 17.12 29.98
CA PHE A 26 -12.18 15.96 30.83
C PHE A 26 -11.85 14.62 30.13
N PRO A 27 -11.23 13.67 30.84
CA PRO A 27 -10.93 12.35 30.29
C PRO A 27 -12.23 11.57 30.14
N VAL A 28 -12.70 11.39 28.90
CA VAL A 28 -13.74 10.40 28.60
C VAL A 28 -13.15 9.02 28.96
N PRO A 29 -13.81 8.21 29.82
CA PRO A 29 -13.33 6.88 30.16
C PRO A 29 -13.14 6.05 28.89
N SER A 30 -12.13 5.18 28.89
CA SER A 30 -11.96 4.20 27.82
C SER A 30 -13.25 3.38 27.64
N LEU A 31 -13.62 3.09 26.39
CA LEU A 31 -14.75 2.19 26.08
C LEU A 31 -14.60 0.79 26.69
N ALA A 32 -13.38 0.43 27.13
CA ALA A 32 -13.08 -0.81 27.83
C ALA A 32 -13.34 -0.76 29.36
N ASP A 33 -13.75 0.37 29.94
CA ASP A 33 -14.09 0.50 31.36
C ASP A 33 -15.62 0.67 31.57
N PRO A 34 -16.38 -0.44 31.65
CA PRO A 34 -17.83 -0.40 31.83
C PRO A 34 -18.25 0.21 33.17
N LYS A 35 -17.40 0.18 34.19
CA LYS A 35 -17.69 0.81 35.49
C LYS A 35 -17.51 2.33 35.42
N GLY A 36 -16.45 2.79 34.75
CA GLY A 36 -16.21 4.21 34.50
C GLY A 36 -17.31 4.85 33.63
N LEU A 37 -17.75 4.16 32.57
CA LEU A 37 -18.87 4.60 31.73
C LEU A 37 -20.18 4.66 32.51
N TRP A 38 -20.48 3.66 33.34
CA TRP A 38 -21.69 3.65 34.16
C TRP A 38 -21.68 4.75 35.22
N LEU A 39 -20.52 5.04 35.83
CA LEU A 39 -20.34 6.15 36.77
C LEU A 39 -20.51 7.51 36.08
N CYS A 40 -19.98 7.68 34.88
CA CYS A 40 -20.22 8.87 34.05
C CYS A 40 -21.71 9.02 33.70
N ALA A 41 -22.36 7.97 33.21
CA ALA A 41 -23.79 7.98 32.89
C ALA A 41 -24.66 8.29 34.12
N LYS A 42 -24.33 7.74 35.29
CA LYS A 42 -25.02 8.02 36.55
C LYS A 42 -24.81 9.47 37.04
N ARG A 43 -23.61 10.03 36.79
CA ARG A 43 -23.25 11.39 37.20
C ARG A 43 -23.89 12.47 36.32
N PHE A 44 -24.05 12.22 35.02
CA PHE A 44 -24.65 13.15 34.06
C PHE A 44 -26.10 12.81 33.68
N GLY A 45 -26.69 11.74 34.22
CA GLY A 45 -28.02 11.22 33.83
C GLY A 45 -29.19 12.21 33.99
N ARG A 46 -29.02 13.32 34.72
CA ARG A 46 -30.00 14.41 34.78
C ARG A 46 -30.01 15.30 33.54
N GLU A 47 -28.93 15.37 32.78
CA GLU A 47 -28.83 16.13 31.51
C GLU A 47 -29.31 15.31 30.29
N PHE A 48 -29.39 13.98 30.42
CA PHE A 48 -29.81 13.05 29.36
C PHE A 48 -31.32 12.73 29.37
N GLN A 49 -32.18 13.58 29.96
CA GLN A 49 -33.62 13.32 30.10
C GLN A 49 -34.43 13.40 28.79
N ARG A 50 -33.81 13.72 27.65
CA ARG A 50 -34.48 13.77 26.35
C ARG A 50 -34.19 12.49 25.56
N PRO A 51 -35.21 11.86 24.93
CA PRO A 51 -35.04 10.60 24.18
C PRO A 51 -33.91 10.63 23.13
N GLY A 52 -33.67 11.78 22.51
CA GLY A 52 -32.61 11.96 21.52
C GLY A 52 -31.19 11.81 22.07
N SER A 53 -30.95 12.16 23.35
CA SER A 53 -29.63 12.06 23.97
C SER A 53 -29.29 10.62 24.35
N PHE A 54 -30.30 9.80 24.69
CA PHE A 54 -30.15 8.35 24.89
C PHE A 54 -29.88 7.61 23.59
N MET A 55 -30.50 8.03 22.48
CA MET A 55 -30.18 7.48 21.16
C MET A 55 -28.75 7.81 20.73
N LEU A 56 -28.24 8.99 21.05
CA LEU A 56 -26.84 9.36 20.75
C LEU A 56 -25.84 8.55 21.58
N LEU A 57 -26.10 8.36 22.89
CA LEU A 57 -25.30 7.50 23.75
C LEU A 57 -25.40 6.04 23.32
N GLY A 58 -26.60 5.58 22.93
CA GLY A 58 -26.84 4.28 22.32
C GLY A 58 -26.07 4.10 21.02
N HIS A 59 -26.00 5.13 20.16
CA HIS A 59 -25.21 5.09 18.93
C HIS A 59 -23.69 5.24 19.18
N MET A 60 -23.27 5.79 20.32
CA MET A 60 -21.86 5.82 20.75
C MET A 60 -21.43 4.53 21.47
N ILE A 61 -22.35 3.85 22.16
CA ILE A 61 -22.11 2.61 22.91
C ILE A 61 -22.36 1.36 22.04
N LEU A 62 -23.34 1.42 21.14
CA LEU A 62 -23.74 0.38 20.17
C LEU A 62 -23.46 0.79 18.72
N GLY A 63 -22.80 1.92 18.48
CA GLY A 63 -22.28 2.27 17.16
C GLY A 63 -21.47 1.09 16.65
N SER A 64 -21.74 0.66 15.42
CA SER A 64 -21.16 -0.51 14.76
C SER A 64 -19.75 -0.76 15.30
N THR A 65 -19.59 -1.80 16.12
CA THR A 65 -18.27 -2.17 16.65
C THR A 65 -17.47 -2.64 15.46
N LEU A 66 -16.77 -1.70 14.82
CA LEU A 66 -15.88 -2.00 13.71
C LEU A 66 -14.69 -2.74 14.32
N ASP A 67 -14.63 -4.04 14.06
CA ASP A 67 -13.49 -4.86 14.37
C ASP A 67 -12.38 -4.62 13.35
N ILE A 68 -11.17 -5.06 13.70
CA ILE A 68 -9.95 -4.77 12.95
C ILE A 68 -9.33 -6.08 12.47
N ILE A 69 -9.11 -6.19 11.16
CA ILE A 69 -8.21 -7.18 10.56
C ILE A 69 -6.87 -6.49 10.27
N ARG A 70 -5.76 -7.08 10.71
CA ARG A 70 -4.43 -6.67 10.27
C ARG A 70 -4.05 -7.40 9.00
N VAL A 71 -3.74 -6.67 7.94
CA VAL A 71 -3.32 -7.18 6.64
C VAL A 71 -1.93 -6.64 6.34
N GLN A 72 -0.98 -7.47 5.92
CA GLN A 72 0.37 -7.03 5.54
C GLN A 72 0.37 -6.27 4.20
N ALA A 73 -0.24 -5.09 4.11
CA ALA A 73 -0.26 -4.27 2.89
C ALA A 73 1.02 -3.44 2.72
N GLY A 74 1.74 -3.14 3.81
CA GLY A 74 3.07 -2.53 3.79
C GLY A 74 3.08 -1.10 3.25
N GLY A 75 1.99 -0.33 3.40
CA GLY A 75 1.88 1.02 2.83
C GLY A 75 1.39 1.07 1.38
N CYS A 76 1.18 -0.06 0.71
CA CYS A 76 0.79 -0.09 -0.69
C CYS A 76 -0.65 0.40 -0.92
N SER A 77 -0.81 1.51 -1.66
CA SER A 77 -2.15 2.01 -2.01
C SER A 77 -2.93 1.06 -2.93
N HIS A 78 -2.26 0.28 -3.78
CA HIS A 78 -2.90 -0.72 -4.65
C HIS A 78 -3.49 -1.88 -3.86
N CYS A 79 -2.85 -2.30 -2.75
CA CYS A 79 -3.44 -3.26 -1.81
C CYS A 79 -4.73 -2.71 -1.21
N ALA A 80 -4.71 -1.46 -0.73
CA ALA A 80 -5.91 -0.86 -0.17
C ALA A 80 -7.07 -0.83 -1.17
N LEU A 81 -6.82 -0.40 -2.41
CA LEU A 81 -7.84 -0.36 -3.48
C LEU A 81 -8.42 -1.75 -3.79
N ALA A 82 -7.56 -2.77 -3.93
CA ALA A 82 -8.01 -4.12 -4.23
C ALA A 82 -8.78 -4.76 -3.04
N ILE A 83 -8.33 -4.54 -1.80
CA ILE A 83 -9.05 -4.99 -0.59
C ILE A 83 -10.43 -4.33 -0.52
N THR A 84 -10.50 -3.01 -0.76
CA THR A 84 -11.77 -2.29 -0.81
C THR A 84 -12.68 -2.85 -1.90
N GLN A 85 -12.15 -3.15 -3.09
CA GLN A 85 -12.92 -3.76 -4.18
C GLN A 85 -13.49 -5.13 -3.78
N VAL A 86 -12.69 -6.00 -3.16
CA VAL A 86 -13.13 -7.33 -2.71
C VAL A 86 -14.20 -7.24 -1.63
N LEU A 87 -14.00 -6.37 -0.62
CA LEU A 87 -14.89 -6.34 0.54
C LEU A 87 -16.16 -5.52 0.29
N GLN A 88 -16.07 -4.37 -0.37
CA GLN A 88 -17.23 -3.51 -0.61
C GLN A 88 -17.97 -3.89 -1.89
N GLN A 89 -17.28 -3.96 -3.03
CA GLN A 89 -17.94 -4.09 -4.33
C GLN A 89 -18.34 -5.53 -4.65
N PHE A 90 -17.51 -6.50 -4.25
CA PHE A 90 -17.81 -7.91 -4.43
C PHE A 90 -18.63 -8.48 -3.26
N ALA A 91 -18.13 -8.39 -2.02
CA ALA A 91 -18.82 -8.97 -0.86
C ALA A 91 -20.01 -8.14 -0.34
N GLY A 92 -20.18 -6.90 -0.81
CA GLY A 92 -21.31 -6.04 -0.44
C GLY A 92 -21.25 -5.52 1.00
N PHE A 93 -20.08 -5.57 1.66
CA PHE A 93 -19.96 -5.12 3.05
C PHE A 93 -20.11 -3.61 3.14
N GLN A 94 -21.00 -3.18 4.03
CA GLN A 94 -21.17 -1.78 4.38
C GLN A 94 -20.07 -1.35 5.38
N GLU A 95 -19.74 -0.06 5.39
CA GLU A 95 -18.80 0.55 6.37
C GLU A 95 -17.37 -0.05 6.44
N VAL A 96 -16.80 -0.49 5.30
CA VAL A 96 -15.39 -0.94 5.28
C VAL A 96 -14.43 0.24 5.17
N ARG A 97 -13.42 0.33 6.06
CA ARG A 97 -12.32 1.30 5.94
C ARG A 97 -10.99 0.58 5.89
N VAL A 98 -10.20 0.83 4.84
CA VAL A 98 -8.87 0.25 4.66
C VAL A 98 -7.84 1.35 4.79
N ASP A 99 -6.95 1.25 5.77
CA ASP A 99 -5.84 2.18 5.95
C ASP A 99 -4.51 1.51 5.54
N PRO A 100 -3.92 1.91 4.39
CA PRO A 100 -2.67 1.33 3.90
C PRO A 100 -1.47 1.65 4.82
N TYR A 101 -1.50 2.74 5.58
CA TYR A 101 -0.38 3.14 6.43
C TYR A 101 -0.35 2.38 7.75
N THR A 102 -1.52 1.98 8.26
CA THR A 102 -1.62 1.22 9.51
C THR A 102 -1.80 -0.27 9.31
N ASP A 103 -1.97 -0.75 8.07
CA ASP A 103 -2.22 -2.16 7.74
C ASP A 103 -3.53 -2.68 8.37
N LYS A 104 -4.49 -1.78 8.65
CA LYS A 104 -5.75 -2.08 9.33
C LYS A 104 -6.92 -1.99 8.37
N VAL A 105 -7.76 -3.02 8.40
CA VAL A 105 -9.07 -3.04 7.77
C VAL A 105 -10.12 -3.03 8.87
N HIS A 106 -10.96 -2.00 8.89
CA HIS A 106 -12.09 -1.85 9.80
C HIS A 106 -13.36 -2.32 9.11
N LEU A 107 -14.12 -3.19 9.77
CA LEU A 107 -15.39 -3.73 9.28
C LEU A 107 -16.25 -4.23 10.45
N GLU A 108 -17.55 -4.39 10.23
CA GLU A 108 -18.46 -4.92 11.23
C GLU A 108 -18.10 -6.35 11.66
N SER A 109 -18.20 -6.65 12.97
CA SER A 109 -17.87 -7.95 13.58
C SER A 109 -18.50 -9.16 12.87
N ARG A 110 -19.75 -9.03 12.39
CA ARG A 110 -20.47 -10.09 11.67
C ARG A 110 -19.81 -10.52 10.36
N ASN A 111 -19.11 -9.59 9.70
CA ASN A 111 -18.48 -9.81 8.39
C ASN A 111 -17.05 -10.37 8.52
N MET A 112 -16.47 -10.38 9.73
CA MET A 112 -15.09 -10.80 10.00
C MET A 112 -14.74 -12.20 9.44
N PRO A 113 -15.52 -13.28 9.72
CA PRO A 113 -15.24 -14.61 9.16
C PRO A 113 -15.16 -14.64 7.63
N HIS A 114 -16.08 -13.93 6.97
CA HIS A 114 -16.18 -13.89 5.52
C HIS A 114 -15.04 -13.07 4.90
N ALA A 115 -14.73 -11.91 5.48
CA ALA A 115 -13.63 -11.06 5.06
C ALA A 115 -12.28 -11.79 5.14
N ILE A 116 -12.00 -12.48 6.24
CA ILE A 116 -10.75 -13.25 6.40
C ILE A 116 -10.62 -14.30 5.30
N ARG A 117 -11.68 -15.06 5.01
CA ARG A 117 -11.64 -16.08 3.95
C ARG A 117 -11.39 -15.46 2.57
N LEU A 118 -12.08 -14.36 2.24
CA LEU A 118 -11.91 -13.66 0.98
C LEU A 118 -10.48 -13.15 0.79
N LEU A 119 -9.95 -12.47 1.80
CA LEU A 119 -8.61 -11.89 1.74
C LEU A 119 -7.54 -12.96 1.63
N HIS A 120 -7.73 -14.09 2.32
CA HIS A 120 -6.84 -15.24 2.21
C HIS A 120 -6.83 -15.84 0.79
N HIS A 121 -8.00 -16.04 0.17
CA HIS A 121 -8.09 -16.58 -1.20
C HIS A 121 -7.49 -15.63 -2.25
N ALA A 122 -7.63 -14.33 -2.04
CA ALA A 122 -6.99 -13.32 -2.88
C ALA A 122 -5.47 -13.19 -2.65
N GLY A 123 -4.91 -13.94 -1.69
CA GLY A 123 -3.47 -14.06 -1.45
C GLY A 123 -2.89 -13.11 -0.39
N TRP A 124 -3.72 -12.37 0.35
CA TRP A 124 -3.24 -11.50 1.43
C TRP A 124 -2.87 -12.27 2.69
N ARG A 125 -1.77 -11.87 3.32
CA ARG A 125 -1.31 -12.45 4.59
C ARG A 125 -1.85 -11.64 5.76
N MET A 126 -2.38 -12.35 6.76
CA MET A 126 -2.91 -11.79 7.99
C MET A 126 -2.11 -12.38 9.17
N PRO A 127 -1.22 -11.61 9.82
CA PRO A 127 -0.27 -12.14 10.80
C PRO A 127 -0.95 -12.66 12.07
N ASP A 128 -2.12 -12.12 12.41
CA ASP A 128 -2.92 -12.57 13.56
C ASP A 128 -3.60 -13.94 13.31
N PHE A 129 -3.60 -14.41 12.06
CA PHE A 129 -4.19 -15.67 11.63
C PHE A 129 -3.11 -16.55 11.00
N ILE A 130 -2.29 -17.19 11.84
CA ILE A 130 -1.21 -18.08 11.39
C ILE A 130 -1.80 -19.38 10.81
N SER A 131 -1.24 -19.81 9.68
CA SER A 131 -1.38 -21.12 9.04
C SER A 131 -1.43 -22.27 10.08
N GLY A 132 -2.62 -22.84 10.30
CA GLY A 132 -2.85 -23.96 11.21
C GLY A 132 -4.10 -23.81 12.09
N LEU A 133 -4.58 -22.58 12.31
CA LEU A 133 -5.92 -22.34 12.87
C LEU A 133 -6.97 -22.56 11.78
N ARG A 134 -7.99 -23.40 12.05
CA ARG A 134 -9.13 -23.58 11.14
C ARG A 134 -9.72 -22.21 10.83
N LEU A 135 -9.82 -21.88 9.53
CA LEU A 135 -10.55 -20.70 9.07
C LEU A 135 -11.90 -20.66 9.78
N PRO A 136 -12.36 -19.49 10.27
CA PRO A 136 -13.65 -19.38 10.92
C PRO A 136 -14.71 -20.01 10.01
N LYS A 137 -15.48 -20.97 10.54
CA LYS A 137 -16.60 -21.55 9.81
C LYS A 137 -17.57 -20.41 9.46
N ALA A 138 -18.14 -20.45 8.26
CA ALA A 138 -19.21 -19.52 7.91
C ALA A 138 -20.30 -19.61 9.00
N PRO A 139 -20.77 -18.49 9.57
CA PRO A 139 -22.00 -18.52 10.34
C PRO A 139 -23.08 -19.15 9.47
N LYS A 140 -23.88 -20.06 10.05
CA LYS A 140 -25.10 -20.54 9.40
C LYS A 140 -26.11 -19.39 9.46
N ASP A 141 -26.07 -18.50 8.48
CA ASP A 141 -27.07 -17.44 8.40
C ASP A 141 -28.42 -18.08 8.01
N ASN A 142 -29.48 -17.69 8.72
CA ASN A 142 -30.86 -18.01 8.35
C ASN A 142 -31.16 -17.39 6.98
N PRO A 143 -31.85 -18.09 6.06
CA PRO A 143 -31.99 -17.68 4.65
C PRO A 143 -32.93 -16.48 4.41
N GLU A 144 -33.31 -15.74 5.44
CA GLU A 144 -34.20 -14.59 5.31
C GLU A 144 -33.36 -13.31 5.24
N HIS A 145 -33.18 -12.81 4.00
CA HIS A 145 -32.50 -11.57 3.58
C HIS A 145 -30.99 -11.66 3.26
N THR A 146 -30.62 -12.37 2.19
CA THR A 146 -29.51 -12.03 1.22
C THR A 146 -29.36 -13.19 0.23
N VAL A 147 -30.32 -13.33 -0.70
CA VAL A 147 -30.44 -14.54 -1.53
C VAL A 147 -29.36 -14.69 -2.63
N ASP A 148 -28.61 -13.63 -2.98
CA ASP A 148 -27.56 -13.71 -4.02
C ASP A 148 -26.10 -13.67 -3.51
N GLY A 149 -25.83 -12.97 -2.40
CA GLY A 149 -24.46 -12.76 -1.92
C GLY A 149 -23.78 -14.03 -1.37
N GLY A 150 -24.55 -14.94 -0.78
CA GLY A 150 -24.05 -16.20 -0.23
C GLY A 150 -23.61 -17.21 -1.30
N GLN A 151 -24.35 -17.31 -2.41
CA GLN A 151 -24.01 -18.23 -3.51
C GLN A 151 -22.78 -17.76 -4.29
N LEU A 152 -22.68 -16.45 -4.56
CA LEU A 152 -21.51 -15.82 -5.17
C LEU A 152 -20.23 -16.03 -4.35
N LEU A 153 -20.34 -16.00 -3.02
CA LEU A 153 -19.20 -16.24 -2.17
C LEU A 153 -18.81 -17.73 -2.14
N GLU A 154 -19.79 -18.62 -2.12
CA GLU A 154 -19.55 -20.05 -2.12
C GLU A 154 -18.86 -20.54 -3.41
N SER A 155 -19.17 -19.98 -4.58
CA SER A 155 -18.50 -20.39 -5.83
C SER A 155 -17.00 -20.05 -5.84
N PHE A 156 -16.60 -18.91 -5.27
CA PHE A 156 -15.17 -18.52 -5.16
C PHE A 156 -14.44 -19.18 -3.97
N VAL A 157 -15.17 -19.62 -2.94
CA VAL A 157 -14.59 -20.24 -1.72
C VAL A 157 -14.59 -21.77 -1.76
N LYS A 158 -15.57 -22.43 -2.42
CA LYS A 158 -15.65 -23.91 -2.51
C LYS A 158 -14.60 -24.50 -3.45
N HIS A 159 -14.19 -23.75 -4.47
CA HIS A 159 -13.26 -24.20 -5.50
C HIS A 159 -11.80 -23.76 -5.27
N GLY A 160 -11.53 -23.03 -4.18
CA GLY A 160 -10.19 -22.64 -3.79
C GLY A 160 -9.45 -23.80 -3.13
N SER A 161 -8.45 -24.36 -3.80
CA SER A 161 -7.44 -25.20 -3.16
C SER A 161 -6.83 -24.42 -1.98
N THR A 162 -6.64 -25.07 -0.83
CA THR A 162 -5.80 -24.52 0.23
C THR A 162 -4.43 -24.16 -0.35
N PRO A 163 -3.98 -22.90 -0.32
CA PRO A 163 -2.63 -22.57 -0.74
C PRO A 163 -1.64 -23.31 0.17
N ASP A 164 -0.69 -23.99 -0.45
CA ASP A 164 0.38 -24.71 0.24
C ASP A 164 1.17 -23.69 1.09
N PRO A 165 1.34 -23.89 2.41
CA PRO A 165 1.94 -22.90 3.30
C PRO A 165 3.42 -22.60 3.04
N ASP A 166 4.05 -23.23 2.04
CA ASP A 166 5.48 -23.12 1.76
C ASP A 166 5.84 -22.41 0.45
N LEU A 167 5.15 -21.30 0.13
CA LEU A 167 5.61 -20.35 -0.89
C LEU A 167 6.54 -19.31 -0.27
N SER A 168 7.80 -19.74 -0.08
CA SER A 168 8.92 -18.83 0.08
C SER A 168 9.40 -18.34 -1.29
N PRO A 169 9.80 -17.06 -1.46
CA PRO A 169 10.63 -16.66 -2.59
C PRO A 169 11.96 -17.45 -2.55
N PRO A 170 12.70 -17.56 -3.68
CA PRO A 170 14.00 -18.26 -3.69
C PRO A 170 14.90 -17.70 -2.58
N PRO A 171 15.81 -18.52 -2.02
CA PRO A 171 16.39 -18.30 -0.72
C PRO A 171 17.25 -17.03 -0.70
N SER A 172 16.68 -15.92 -0.25
CA SER A 172 17.43 -14.95 0.53
C SER A 172 17.70 -15.65 1.86
N LYS A 173 18.95 -16.10 2.06
CA LYS A 173 19.44 -16.87 3.21
C LYS A 173 18.69 -16.50 4.50
N ARG A 174 17.79 -17.39 4.94
CA ARG A 174 17.02 -17.28 6.17
C ARG A 174 17.99 -17.38 7.35
N ILE A 175 18.35 -16.24 7.94
CA ILE A 175 19.09 -16.20 9.21
C ILE A 175 18.19 -16.82 10.29
N ARG A 176 18.69 -17.86 10.97
CA ARG A 176 18.03 -18.48 12.12
C ARG A 176 17.77 -17.40 13.17
N ARG A 177 16.52 -17.32 13.66
CA ARG A 177 16.19 -16.64 14.91
C ARG A 177 16.92 -17.35 16.05
N THR A 178 18.06 -16.80 16.44
CA THR A 178 18.61 -16.95 17.78
C THR A 178 18.38 -15.65 18.53
N GLU A 179 17.98 -15.83 19.78
CA GLU A 179 17.77 -14.89 20.88
C GLU A 179 18.31 -13.46 20.71
N SER A 180 17.50 -12.50 21.17
CA SER A 180 17.80 -11.07 21.25
C SER A 180 19.23 -10.80 21.74
N PRO A 181 20.11 -10.17 20.93
CA PRO A 181 21.37 -9.68 21.43
C PRO A 181 21.13 -8.39 22.21
N LYS A 182 21.66 -8.35 23.44
CA LYS A 182 21.94 -7.11 24.16
C LYS A 182 22.81 -6.19 23.29
N PRO A 183 22.74 -4.87 23.42
CA PRO A 183 23.50 -3.96 22.56
C PRO A 183 24.99 -4.15 22.83
N VAL A 184 25.67 -4.79 21.89
CA VAL A 184 27.13 -4.82 21.82
C VAL A 184 27.51 -3.71 20.84
N MET A 185 27.91 -2.57 21.39
CA MET A 185 28.74 -1.61 20.66
C MET A 185 30.07 -2.30 20.39
N ASP A 186 30.34 -2.63 19.12
CA ASP A 186 31.64 -2.44 18.45
C ASP A 186 31.69 -3.21 17.11
N GLN A 187 31.70 -2.42 16.03
CA GLN A 187 32.36 -2.60 14.72
C GLN A 187 31.59 -1.76 13.68
N ILE A 188 32.09 -0.55 13.43
CA ILE A 188 31.49 0.43 12.51
C ILE A 188 31.77 -0.02 11.07
N GLU A 189 30.87 -0.81 10.48
CA GLU A 189 30.86 -0.98 9.03
C GLU A 189 30.39 0.33 8.39
N THR A 190 31.30 1.05 7.73
CA THR A 190 30.94 2.13 6.83
C THR A 190 30.06 1.56 5.72
N THR A 191 28.80 2.01 5.62
CA THR A 191 27.96 1.59 4.49
C THR A 191 28.45 2.33 3.24
N PRO A 192 29.06 1.63 2.27
CA PRO A 192 29.54 2.27 1.07
C PRO A 192 28.36 2.56 0.13
N ALA A 193 28.55 3.53 -0.76
CA ALA A 193 27.54 4.04 -1.69
C ALA A 193 26.97 2.95 -2.62
N ASP A 194 27.77 1.92 -2.93
CA ASP A 194 27.39 0.76 -3.74
C ASP A 194 26.36 -0.15 -3.05
N ARG A 195 26.30 -0.14 -1.71
CA ARG A 195 25.30 -0.88 -0.91
C ARG A 195 24.02 -0.10 -0.65
N LEU A 196 23.95 1.16 -1.07
CA LEU A 196 22.70 1.92 -0.99
C LEU A 196 21.72 1.42 -2.04
N VAL A 197 20.46 1.29 -1.65
CA VAL A 197 19.34 0.97 -2.53
C VAL A 197 18.48 2.20 -2.75
N ALA A 198 17.90 2.34 -3.95
CA ALA A 198 16.89 3.36 -4.20
C ALA A 198 15.62 3.05 -3.40
N ILE A 199 15.13 4.02 -2.65
CA ILE A 199 13.89 3.90 -1.87
C ILE A 199 12.73 4.34 -2.75
N LEU A 200 11.90 3.39 -3.16
CA LEU A 200 10.81 3.62 -4.13
C LEU A 200 9.46 3.79 -3.44
N ALA A 201 8.39 4.00 -4.20
CA ALA A 201 7.04 4.01 -3.64
C ALA A 201 6.62 2.62 -3.13
N PRO A 202 5.81 2.51 -2.06
CA PRO A 202 5.38 1.20 -1.55
C PRO A 202 4.67 0.35 -2.59
N GLU A 203 3.93 0.96 -3.53
CA GLU A 203 3.25 0.25 -4.60
C GLU A 203 4.21 -0.39 -5.61
N VAL A 204 5.41 0.15 -5.77
CA VAL A 204 6.44 -0.37 -6.69
C VAL A 204 7.10 -1.61 -6.10
N GLU A 205 7.38 -1.58 -4.80
CA GLU A 205 8.02 -2.68 -4.08
C GLU A 205 7.04 -3.77 -3.62
N CYS A 206 5.74 -3.51 -3.78
CA CYS A 206 4.69 -4.44 -3.39
C CYS A 206 4.82 -5.80 -4.09
N GLY A 207 4.81 -6.86 -3.29
CA GLY A 207 4.83 -8.25 -3.74
C GLY A 207 3.46 -8.91 -3.90
N TYR A 208 2.36 -8.17 -3.75
CA TYR A 208 1.01 -8.70 -3.91
C TYR A 208 0.47 -8.50 -5.33
N PRO A 209 -0.28 -9.48 -5.87
CA PRO A 209 -0.88 -9.39 -7.20
C PRO A 209 -2.13 -8.49 -7.27
N HIS A 210 -2.65 -8.00 -6.14
CA HIS A 210 -3.85 -7.14 -6.05
C HIS A 210 -5.08 -7.75 -6.73
N LEU A 211 -5.34 -9.02 -6.44
CA LEU A 211 -6.37 -9.79 -7.11
C LEU A 211 -7.78 -9.40 -6.66
N VAL A 212 -8.69 -9.31 -7.63
CA VAL A 212 -10.13 -9.11 -7.43
C VAL A 212 -10.91 -10.16 -8.22
N PRO A 213 -12.10 -10.57 -7.76
CA PRO A 213 -12.90 -11.59 -8.41
C PRO A 213 -13.55 -11.08 -9.70
N ALA A 214 -13.64 -11.96 -10.69
CA ALA A 214 -14.16 -11.71 -12.02
C ALA A 214 -14.71 -13.01 -12.65
N TRP A 215 -15.40 -12.86 -13.78
CA TRP A 215 -15.91 -13.97 -14.57
C TRP A 215 -15.19 -14.07 -15.91
N CYS A 216 -14.84 -15.28 -16.32
CA CYS A 216 -14.28 -15.58 -17.64
C CYS A 216 -15.02 -16.75 -18.30
N THR A 217 -14.74 -16.99 -19.57
CA THR A 217 -15.20 -18.19 -20.28
C THR A 217 -14.13 -18.66 -21.26
N PHE A 218 -14.19 -19.92 -21.68
CA PHE A 218 -13.20 -20.53 -22.56
C PHE A 218 -13.74 -20.62 -23.98
N ILE A 219 -13.06 -19.97 -24.92
CA ILE A 219 -13.45 -19.92 -26.32
C ILE A 219 -12.36 -20.54 -27.18
N GLN A 220 -12.75 -21.36 -28.14
CA GLN A 220 -11.84 -21.97 -29.10
C GLN A 220 -11.15 -20.89 -29.96
N ARG A 221 -9.83 -21.02 -30.13
CA ARG A 221 -9.06 -20.14 -31.03
C ARG A 221 -9.61 -20.23 -32.46
N GLY A 222 -9.75 -19.09 -33.13
CA GLY A 222 -10.21 -19.01 -34.52
C GLY A 222 -11.21 -17.89 -34.76
N ARG A 223 -12.07 -18.06 -35.77
CA ARG A 223 -13.09 -17.06 -36.18
C ARG A 223 -14.07 -16.74 -35.06
N LEU A 224 -14.43 -17.76 -34.27
CA LEU A 224 -15.33 -17.65 -33.14
C LEU A 224 -14.81 -16.67 -32.08
N LEU A 225 -13.53 -16.78 -31.70
CA LEU A 225 -12.88 -15.88 -30.73
C LEU A 225 -12.91 -14.42 -31.18
N SER A 226 -12.63 -14.16 -32.46
CA SER A 226 -12.67 -12.80 -33.02
C SER A 226 -14.09 -12.23 -32.99
N ARG A 227 -15.11 -13.02 -33.37
CA ARG A 227 -16.53 -12.61 -33.29
C ARG A 227 -16.95 -12.34 -31.85
N PHE A 228 -16.55 -13.20 -30.92
CA PHE A 228 -16.87 -13.03 -29.50
C PHE A 228 -16.25 -11.78 -28.92
N ASN A 229 -14.99 -11.49 -29.25
CA ASN A 229 -14.33 -10.27 -28.81
C ASN A 229 -15.04 -9.00 -29.32
N ILE A 230 -15.48 -8.97 -30.58
CA ILE A 230 -16.27 -7.86 -31.14
C ILE A 230 -17.61 -7.72 -30.41
N PHE A 231 -18.29 -8.84 -30.13
CA PHE A 231 -19.53 -8.85 -29.36
C PHE A 231 -19.33 -8.27 -27.96
N LEU A 232 -18.27 -8.67 -27.25
CA LEU A 232 -17.96 -8.18 -25.91
C LEU A 232 -17.59 -6.69 -25.90
N GLN A 233 -16.87 -6.19 -26.92
CA GLN A 233 -16.57 -4.76 -27.04
C GLN A 233 -17.83 -3.90 -27.11
N LYS A 234 -18.93 -4.42 -27.68
CA LYS A 234 -20.22 -3.73 -27.78
C LYS A 234 -21.09 -3.91 -26.54
N ASN A 235 -21.20 -5.13 -26.01
CA ASN A 235 -22.21 -5.48 -24.99
C ASN A 235 -21.67 -5.49 -23.56
N ALA A 236 -20.36 -5.68 -23.37
CA ALA A 236 -19.72 -5.75 -22.05
C ALA A 236 -18.31 -5.11 -22.10
N PRO A 237 -18.20 -3.81 -22.40
CA PRO A 237 -16.91 -3.14 -22.53
C PRO A 237 -16.11 -3.20 -21.23
N VAL A 238 -14.78 -3.30 -21.35
CA VAL A 238 -13.88 -3.28 -20.18
C VAL A 238 -13.93 -1.90 -19.53
N PRO A 239 -14.17 -1.78 -18.21
CA PRO A 239 -14.13 -0.49 -17.52
C PRO A 239 -12.77 0.20 -17.68
N GLN A 240 -12.76 1.54 -17.67
CA GLN A 240 -11.54 2.33 -17.84
C GLN A 240 -10.41 1.95 -16.87
N GLN A 241 -10.78 1.60 -15.63
CA GLN A 241 -9.84 1.18 -14.60
C GLN A 241 -9.10 -0.12 -14.92
N LEU A 242 -9.64 -0.95 -15.83
CA LEU A 242 -9.07 -2.23 -16.25
C LEU A 242 -8.51 -2.21 -17.67
N HIS A 243 -8.26 -1.03 -18.26
CA HIS A 243 -7.66 -0.94 -19.60
C HIS A 243 -6.26 -1.57 -19.71
N HIS A 244 -5.57 -1.79 -18.59
CA HIS A 244 -4.32 -2.54 -18.56
C HIS A 244 -4.51 -4.05 -18.73
N ILE A 245 -5.73 -4.58 -18.57
CA ILE A 245 -6.02 -6.00 -18.69
C ILE A 245 -6.17 -6.39 -20.16
N LYS A 246 -5.48 -7.46 -20.57
CA LYS A 246 -5.74 -8.05 -21.89
C LYS A 246 -7.03 -8.86 -21.82
N ARG A 247 -8.04 -8.52 -22.61
CA ARG A 247 -9.35 -9.21 -22.61
C ARG A 247 -9.23 -10.72 -22.83
N ILE A 248 -8.31 -11.12 -23.70
CA ILE A 248 -8.02 -12.51 -24.07
C ILE A 248 -6.67 -12.88 -23.45
N ASP A 249 -6.63 -13.98 -22.71
CA ASP A 249 -5.37 -14.56 -22.27
C ASP A 249 -4.84 -15.53 -23.33
N SER A 250 -3.95 -15.01 -24.17
CA SER A 250 -3.22 -15.81 -25.16
C SER A 250 -1.94 -16.43 -24.60
N CYS A 251 -1.56 -16.11 -23.35
CA CYS A 251 -0.29 -16.49 -22.75
C CYS A 251 -0.37 -17.87 -22.07
N ARG A 252 -1.55 -18.23 -21.53
CA ARG A 252 -1.79 -19.56 -20.97
C ARG A 252 -2.19 -20.56 -22.04
N GLU A 253 -1.60 -21.74 -21.98
CA GLU A 253 -2.05 -22.90 -22.75
C GLU A 253 -2.67 -23.91 -21.79
N PHE A 254 -3.93 -24.24 -22.02
CA PHE A 254 -4.60 -25.37 -21.36
C PHE A 254 -4.70 -26.45 -22.44
N HIS A 255 -3.95 -27.55 -22.33
CA HIS A 255 -3.92 -28.61 -23.34
C HIS A 255 -5.08 -29.60 -23.16
N PRO A 256 -5.97 -29.79 -24.16
CA PRO A 256 -6.65 -31.07 -24.34
C PRO A 256 -5.96 -31.88 -25.45
N ILE A 257 -6.24 -33.19 -25.46
CA ILE A 257 -5.69 -34.24 -26.34
C ILE A 257 -6.03 -34.03 -27.84
N SER A 258 -6.64 -32.91 -28.24
CA SER A 258 -6.95 -32.59 -29.64
C SER A 258 -6.60 -31.15 -30.03
N SER A 259 -6.17 -30.98 -31.27
CA SER A 259 -5.38 -29.89 -31.85
C SER A 259 -6.05 -28.51 -32.01
N ARG A 260 -7.02 -28.12 -31.16
CA ARG A 260 -7.61 -26.77 -31.19
C ARG A 260 -7.82 -26.22 -29.77
N GLY A 261 -6.77 -25.62 -29.19
CA GLY A 261 -6.77 -25.11 -27.82
C GLY A 261 -7.76 -23.95 -27.59
N SER A 262 -8.50 -24.02 -26.48
CA SER A 262 -9.36 -22.93 -25.98
C SER A 262 -8.56 -21.94 -25.14
N VAL A 263 -8.94 -20.67 -25.19
CA VAL A 263 -8.32 -19.59 -24.41
C VAL A 263 -9.36 -18.93 -23.49
N PRO A 264 -8.96 -18.51 -22.28
CA PRO A 264 -9.88 -17.79 -21.41
C PRO A 264 -10.05 -16.35 -21.89
N VAL A 265 -11.30 -15.92 -21.89
CA VAL A 265 -11.74 -14.57 -22.27
C VAL A 265 -12.47 -13.97 -21.07
N LEU A 266 -12.01 -12.80 -20.64
CA LEU A 266 -12.64 -12.07 -19.54
C LEU A 266 -14.05 -11.60 -19.95
N LEU A 267 -15.01 -11.71 -19.05
CA LEU A 267 -16.39 -11.22 -19.25
C LEU A 267 -16.62 -9.90 -18.52
N GLY A 268 -16.21 -9.83 -17.25
CA GLY A 268 -16.38 -8.66 -16.41
C GLY A 268 -15.95 -8.91 -14.97
N LEU A 269 -15.87 -7.84 -14.17
CA LEU A 269 -15.65 -7.93 -12.73
C LEU A 269 -16.87 -8.56 -12.05
N ALA A 270 -16.64 -9.42 -11.07
CA ALA A 270 -17.71 -9.96 -10.27
C ALA A 270 -18.15 -8.89 -9.27
N SER A 271 -19.45 -8.62 -9.22
CA SER A 271 -20.06 -7.66 -8.32
C SER A 271 -21.51 -8.04 -8.06
N ALA A 272 -22.18 -7.35 -7.15
CA ALA A 272 -23.62 -7.48 -6.97
C ALA A 272 -24.43 -7.14 -8.25
N SER A 273 -23.85 -6.37 -9.18
CA SER A 273 -24.48 -6.00 -10.46
C SER A 273 -24.08 -6.88 -11.65
N PHE A 274 -23.12 -7.79 -11.48
CA PHE A 274 -22.68 -8.71 -12.51
C PHE A 274 -22.36 -10.07 -11.89
N THR A 275 -23.41 -10.88 -11.79
CA THR A 275 -23.39 -12.19 -11.15
C THR A 275 -22.98 -13.31 -12.11
N GLU A 276 -22.84 -14.54 -11.61
CA GLU A 276 -22.64 -15.73 -12.46
C GLU A 276 -23.76 -15.88 -13.48
N THR A 277 -25.00 -15.62 -13.07
CA THR A 277 -26.17 -15.74 -13.96
C THR A 277 -26.11 -14.73 -15.10
N ASP A 278 -25.59 -13.52 -14.85
CA ASP A 278 -25.46 -12.48 -15.87
C ASP A 278 -24.30 -12.80 -16.83
N ALA A 279 -23.21 -13.36 -16.32
CA ALA A 279 -22.13 -13.89 -17.14
C ALA A 279 -22.63 -15.02 -18.07
N ILE A 280 -23.46 -15.94 -17.57
CA ILE A 280 -24.08 -17.01 -18.37
C ILE A 280 -25.05 -16.44 -19.41
N LYS A 281 -25.88 -15.44 -19.05
CA LYS A 281 -26.77 -14.76 -20.00
C LYS A 281 -25.97 -14.15 -21.15
N LEU A 282 -24.88 -13.43 -20.85
CA LEU A 282 -24.01 -12.81 -21.85
C LEU A 282 -23.40 -13.83 -22.82
N ILE A 283 -22.99 -15.00 -22.32
CA ILE A 283 -22.50 -16.11 -23.14
C ILE A 283 -23.61 -16.64 -24.06
N ASN A 284 -24.82 -16.83 -23.53
CA ASN A 284 -25.96 -17.35 -24.29
C ASN A 284 -26.47 -16.37 -25.35
N GLU A 285 -26.43 -15.06 -25.09
CA GLU A 285 -26.73 -14.02 -26.08
C GLU A 285 -25.77 -14.06 -27.26
N PHE A 286 -24.48 -14.29 -27.01
CA PHE A 286 -23.54 -14.50 -28.11
C PHE A 286 -23.86 -15.81 -28.84
N ARG A 287 -24.13 -16.90 -28.13
CA ARG A 287 -24.44 -18.21 -28.72
C ARG A 287 -25.65 -18.15 -29.65
N SER A 288 -26.69 -17.41 -29.29
CA SER A 288 -27.88 -17.23 -30.14
C SER A 288 -27.61 -16.35 -31.37
N SER A 289 -26.61 -15.46 -31.31
CA SER A 289 -26.19 -14.61 -32.44
C SER A 289 -25.29 -15.32 -33.46
N VAL A 290 -24.78 -16.51 -33.13
CA VAL A 290 -23.92 -17.30 -34.00
C VAL A 290 -24.77 -18.34 -34.72
N GLU A 291 -25.00 -18.16 -36.02
CA GLU A 291 -25.55 -19.21 -36.87
C GLU A 291 -24.65 -20.45 -36.80
N PRO A 292 -25.20 -21.68 -36.73
CA PRO A 292 -24.42 -22.90 -36.74
C PRO A 292 -23.70 -23.02 -38.10
N CYS A 293 -22.45 -22.57 -38.16
CA CYS A 293 -21.59 -22.76 -39.31
C CYS A 293 -21.18 -24.24 -39.35
N SER A 294 -21.21 -24.87 -40.53
CA SER A 294 -21.04 -26.31 -40.72
C SER A 294 -19.71 -26.92 -40.22
N ASP A 295 -18.74 -26.09 -39.82
CA ASP A 295 -17.39 -26.49 -39.36
C ASP A 295 -17.06 -26.13 -37.89
N ASP A 296 -17.92 -25.35 -37.21
CA ASP A 296 -17.71 -24.95 -35.81
C ASP A 296 -18.67 -25.76 -34.92
N SER A 297 -18.25 -26.97 -34.51
CA SER A 297 -18.94 -27.70 -33.44
C SER A 297 -18.84 -26.88 -32.16
N LEU A 298 -19.89 -26.11 -31.83
CA LEU A 298 -19.97 -25.37 -30.58
C LEU A 298 -19.83 -26.39 -29.42
N PRO A 299 -18.86 -26.22 -28.52
CA PRO A 299 -18.76 -27.06 -27.32
C PRO A 299 -20.11 -27.09 -26.60
N GLU A 300 -20.54 -28.28 -26.13
CA GLU A 300 -21.83 -28.45 -25.46
C GLU A 300 -21.99 -27.54 -24.23
N TYR A 301 -20.89 -27.11 -23.61
CA TYR A 301 -20.89 -26.31 -22.38
C TYR A 301 -19.93 -25.11 -22.46
N TRP A 302 -20.44 -23.93 -22.84
CA TRP A 302 -19.80 -22.66 -22.50
C TRP A 302 -20.37 -22.19 -21.17
N THR A 303 -19.51 -22.09 -20.16
CA THR A 303 -19.90 -21.59 -18.85
C THR A 303 -19.07 -20.41 -18.39
N ALA A 304 -19.65 -19.69 -17.44
CA ALA A 304 -18.93 -18.74 -16.63
C ALA A 304 -18.00 -19.52 -15.70
N VAL A 305 -16.72 -19.17 -15.72
CA VAL A 305 -15.69 -19.71 -14.84
C VAL A 305 -15.19 -18.56 -13.96
N PRO A 306 -15.18 -18.73 -12.63
CA PRO A 306 -14.66 -17.71 -11.73
C PRO A 306 -13.15 -17.52 -11.94
N CYS A 307 -12.69 -16.26 -11.85
CA CYS A 307 -11.29 -15.92 -11.99
C CYS A 307 -10.89 -14.76 -11.05
N TRP A 308 -9.61 -14.71 -10.71
CA TRP A 308 -9.01 -13.65 -9.92
C TRP A 308 -8.07 -12.84 -10.81
N ILE A 309 -8.37 -11.57 -11.02
CA ILE A 309 -7.63 -10.70 -11.95
C ILE A 309 -6.96 -9.55 -11.19
N PRO A 310 -5.80 -9.03 -11.66
CA PRO A 310 -5.13 -7.91 -11.03
C PRO A 310 -5.90 -6.61 -11.24
N PHE A 311 -6.32 -5.97 -10.15
CA PHE A 311 -7.15 -4.76 -10.21
C PHE A 311 -6.37 -3.51 -10.65
N CYS A 312 -5.09 -3.43 -10.26
CA CYS A 312 -4.23 -2.30 -10.56
C CYS A 312 -3.31 -2.61 -11.74
N ALA A 313 -2.92 -1.59 -12.50
CA ALA A 313 -1.93 -1.74 -13.57
C ALA A 313 -0.54 -2.04 -12.98
N PRO A 314 0.26 -2.93 -13.61
CA PRO A 314 1.62 -3.19 -13.16
C PRO A 314 2.48 -1.94 -13.37
N LEU A 315 3.29 -1.60 -12.38
CA LEU A 315 4.26 -0.50 -12.48
C LEU A 315 5.62 -0.97 -13.01
N THR A 316 5.92 -2.26 -12.84
CA THR A 316 7.22 -2.85 -13.17
C THR A 316 7.06 -4.16 -13.92
N ARG A 317 8.11 -4.59 -14.64
CA ARG A 317 8.17 -5.91 -15.29
C ARG A 317 8.00 -7.05 -14.30
N ARG A 318 8.56 -6.91 -13.09
CA ARG A 318 8.39 -7.88 -12.00
C ARG A 318 6.91 -8.05 -11.64
N GLN A 319 6.17 -6.95 -11.50
CA GLN A 319 4.74 -6.99 -11.20
C GLN A 319 3.92 -7.56 -12.35
N GLN A 320 4.21 -7.19 -13.59
CA GLN A 320 3.51 -7.74 -14.76
C GLN A 320 3.58 -9.28 -14.80
N LYS A 321 4.76 -9.84 -14.51
CA LYS A 321 4.96 -11.29 -14.39
C LYS A 321 4.15 -11.88 -13.23
N LEU A 322 4.25 -11.28 -12.04
CA LEU A 322 3.48 -11.69 -10.85
C LEU A 322 1.96 -11.69 -11.11
N TYR A 323 1.46 -10.67 -11.78
CA TYR A 323 0.03 -10.50 -12.08
C TYR A 323 -0.47 -11.55 -13.07
N SER A 324 0.38 -11.88 -14.04
CA SER A 324 0.06 -12.89 -15.05
C SER A 324 0.07 -14.30 -14.46
N PHE A 325 0.91 -14.58 -13.45
CA PHE A 325 1.05 -15.91 -12.84
C PHE A 325 1.27 -15.80 -11.31
N PRO A 326 0.23 -15.42 -10.55
CA PRO A 326 0.29 -15.42 -9.10
C PRO A 326 0.20 -16.87 -8.64
N SER A 327 1.30 -17.41 -8.12
CA SER A 327 1.54 -18.83 -7.77
C SER A 327 2.19 -19.61 -8.91
N LEU A 328 3.53 -19.53 -8.97
CA LEU A 328 4.36 -20.43 -9.78
C LEU A 328 4.52 -21.74 -9.01
N SER A 329 3.67 -22.72 -9.33
CA SER A 329 4.09 -24.11 -9.36
C SER A 329 3.85 -24.60 -10.77
N ASP A 330 4.94 -24.97 -11.45
CA ASP A 330 4.96 -25.41 -12.86
C ASP A 330 4.04 -26.64 -13.11
N GLU A 331 3.57 -27.31 -12.07
CA GLU A 331 2.72 -28.50 -12.14
C GLU A 331 1.26 -28.23 -12.55
N GLN A 332 0.74 -26.99 -12.44
CA GLN A 332 -0.64 -26.67 -12.83
C GLN A 332 -0.83 -26.34 -14.32
N GLN A 333 0.25 -26.34 -15.12
CA GLN A 333 0.19 -26.02 -16.55
C GLN A 333 -0.32 -27.18 -17.43
N HIS A 334 -0.47 -28.38 -16.87
CA HIS A 334 -0.78 -29.61 -17.62
C HIS A 334 -2.18 -30.20 -17.36
N HIS A 335 -3.18 -29.35 -17.07
CA HIS A 335 -4.55 -29.83 -16.89
C HIS A 335 -5.28 -30.05 -18.23
N THR A 336 -5.94 -31.21 -18.35
CA THR A 336 -6.74 -31.64 -19.50
C THR A 336 -8.11 -30.96 -19.60
N ALA A 337 -8.55 -30.30 -18.53
CA ALA A 337 -9.81 -29.55 -18.42
C ALA A 337 -9.55 -28.13 -17.85
N PRO A 338 -10.43 -27.14 -18.13
CA PRO A 338 -10.31 -25.80 -17.54
C PRO A 338 -10.24 -25.88 -16.02
N PRO A 339 -9.34 -25.13 -15.37
CA PRO A 339 -9.27 -25.13 -13.92
C PRO A 339 -10.58 -24.58 -13.34
N PRO A 340 -10.99 -25.01 -12.13
CA PRO A 340 -12.23 -24.56 -11.53
C PRO A 340 -12.18 -23.06 -11.18
N ILE A 341 -10.99 -22.50 -10.99
CA ILE A 341 -10.73 -21.06 -10.82
C ILE A 341 -9.46 -20.69 -11.60
N VAL A 342 -9.49 -19.58 -12.34
CA VAL A 342 -8.29 -19.00 -12.98
C VAL A 342 -7.68 -17.94 -12.07
N ASN A 343 -6.44 -18.12 -11.62
CA ASN A 343 -5.73 -17.15 -10.78
C ASN A 343 -4.72 -16.33 -11.58
N GLY A 344 -4.84 -15.01 -11.54
CA GLY A 344 -4.04 -14.05 -12.31
C GLY A 344 -4.56 -13.78 -13.71
N TRP A 345 -4.04 -12.74 -14.33
CA TRP A 345 -4.41 -12.37 -15.69
C TRP A 345 -3.31 -11.55 -16.39
N PRO A 346 -3.10 -11.73 -17.70
CA PRO A 346 -2.12 -10.96 -18.45
C PRO A 346 -2.49 -9.48 -18.54
N THR A 347 -1.46 -8.65 -18.41
CA THR A 347 -1.58 -7.19 -18.40
C THR A 347 -0.65 -6.53 -19.41
N THR A 348 -1.02 -5.35 -19.89
CA THR A 348 -0.13 -4.46 -20.63
C THR A 348 0.69 -3.63 -19.65
N LEU A 349 2.00 -3.59 -19.86
CA LEU A 349 2.91 -2.76 -19.09
C LEU A 349 3.39 -1.60 -19.97
N ARG A 350 3.28 -0.38 -19.44
CA ARG A 350 3.98 0.80 -19.95
C ARG A 350 5.17 1.04 -19.03
N ALA A 351 6.28 0.39 -19.34
CA ALA A 351 7.46 0.41 -18.47
C ALA A 351 8.07 1.82 -18.45
N ASP A 352 8.38 2.32 -17.26
CA ASP A 352 9.19 3.51 -17.06
C ASP A 352 10.67 3.09 -17.01
N PRO A 353 11.50 3.47 -18.01
CA PRO A 353 12.90 3.08 -18.05
C PRO A 353 13.70 3.55 -16.83
N GLU A 354 13.40 4.72 -16.28
CA GLU A 354 14.13 5.27 -15.13
C GLU A 354 13.76 4.52 -13.85
N LEU A 355 12.48 4.19 -13.67
CA LEU A 355 12.05 3.33 -12.56
C LEU A 355 12.68 1.94 -12.63
N GLU A 356 12.75 1.35 -13.83
CA GLU A 356 13.38 0.04 -14.04
C GLU A 356 14.89 0.07 -13.73
N LYS A 357 15.59 1.18 -14.00
CA LYS A 357 16.98 1.36 -13.56
C LYS A 357 17.09 1.52 -12.05
N LEU A 358 16.22 2.34 -11.44
CA LEU A 358 16.23 2.57 -9.99
C LEU A 358 15.99 1.28 -9.19
N LEU A 359 15.18 0.36 -9.71
CA LEU A 359 14.94 -0.95 -9.10
C LEU A 359 16.20 -1.79 -8.94
N LEU A 360 17.22 -1.57 -9.78
CA LEU A 360 18.46 -2.33 -9.82
C LEU A 360 19.53 -1.76 -8.87
N VAL A 361 19.41 -0.49 -8.47
CA VAL A 361 20.36 0.21 -7.59
C VAL A 361 20.58 -0.59 -6.30
N GLY A 362 21.83 -1.00 -6.06
CA GLY A 362 22.24 -1.77 -4.87
C GLY A 362 21.68 -3.18 -4.78
N ARG A 363 20.95 -3.66 -5.81
CA ARG A 363 20.32 -4.99 -5.85
C ARG A 363 20.91 -5.90 -6.92
N ASP A 364 21.35 -5.33 -8.04
CA ASP A 364 22.01 -6.05 -9.12
C ASP A 364 23.40 -5.45 -9.39
N PRO A 365 24.50 -6.15 -9.05
CA PRO A 365 25.86 -5.68 -9.29
C PRO A 365 26.19 -5.46 -10.76
N SER A 366 25.45 -6.08 -11.68
CA SER A 366 25.68 -5.96 -13.13
C SER A 366 25.03 -4.71 -13.75
N ALA A 367 24.13 -4.06 -13.03
CA ALA A 367 23.40 -2.89 -13.48
C ALA A 367 23.96 -1.63 -12.82
N SER A 368 24.81 -0.89 -13.53
CA SER A 368 25.38 0.36 -13.00
C SER A 368 24.41 1.53 -13.21
N TYR A 369 23.70 1.94 -12.16
CA TYR A 369 22.97 3.22 -12.13
C TYR A 369 23.93 4.40 -11.94
N PHE A 370 24.92 4.23 -11.06
CA PHE A 370 26.02 5.16 -10.85
C PHE A 370 27.28 4.60 -11.52
N SER A 371 28.07 5.47 -12.14
CA SER A 371 29.43 5.13 -12.58
C SER A 371 30.36 4.92 -11.37
N GLU A 372 31.47 4.21 -11.56
CA GLU A 372 32.47 4.01 -10.50
C GLU A 372 33.02 5.35 -9.96
N ALA A 373 33.16 6.35 -10.84
CA ALA A 373 33.58 7.69 -10.46
C ALA A 373 32.53 8.38 -9.56
N GLU A 374 31.25 8.30 -9.90
CA GLU A 374 30.16 8.84 -9.07
C GLU A 374 30.08 8.12 -7.72
N LEU A 375 30.23 6.79 -7.69
CA LEU A 375 30.26 6.03 -6.44
C LEU A 375 31.39 6.47 -5.52
N SER A 376 32.58 6.75 -6.07
CA SER A 376 33.71 7.30 -5.31
C SER A 376 33.40 8.67 -4.70
N VAL A 377 32.73 9.54 -5.46
CA VAL A 377 32.27 10.86 -4.98
C VAL A 377 31.24 10.69 -3.85
N HIS A 378 30.22 9.86 -4.06
CA HIS A 378 29.19 9.59 -3.05
C HIS A 378 29.79 8.98 -1.77
N ASN A 379 30.73 8.06 -1.88
CA ASN A 379 31.48 7.50 -0.75
C ASN A 379 32.20 8.57 0.06
N SER A 380 32.85 9.52 -0.62
CA SER A 380 33.59 10.61 0.02
C SER A 380 32.66 11.51 0.84
N TRP A 381 31.50 11.89 0.28
CA TRP A 381 30.51 12.72 0.97
C TRP A 381 29.79 11.99 2.10
N LEU A 382 29.46 10.70 1.92
CA LEU A 382 28.88 9.85 2.97
C LEU A 382 29.86 9.69 4.15
N HIS A 383 31.14 9.49 3.86
CA HIS A 383 32.17 9.43 4.88
C HIS A 383 32.30 10.77 5.62
N LEU A 384 32.29 11.90 4.90
CA LEU A 384 32.36 13.22 5.50
C LEU A 384 31.17 13.49 6.43
N VAL A 385 29.92 13.24 6.00
CA VAL A 385 28.75 13.49 6.84
C VAL A 385 28.72 12.58 8.07
N HIS A 386 29.18 11.34 7.93
CA HIS A 386 29.31 10.44 9.07
C HIS A 386 30.35 10.93 10.08
N LYS A 387 31.51 11.38 9.60
CA LYS A 387 32.58 11.94 10.43
C LYS A 387 32.15 13.21 11.16
N LEU A 388 31.36 14.08 10.51
CA LEU A 388 30.78 15.26 11.18
C LEU A 388 29.89 14.87 12.35
N ALA A 389 29.06 13.83 12.19
CA ALA A 389 28.20 13.36 13.27
C ALA A 389 29.00 12.73 14.43
N GLN A 390 30.11 12.04 14.14
CA GLN A 390 30.96 11.43 15.17
C GLN A 390 31.81 12.43 15.94
N ASN A 391 32.47 13.35 15.24
CA ASN A 391 33.46 14.26 15.83
C ASN A 391 32.86 15.21 16.87
N GLU A 392 31.55 15.41 16.83
CA GLU A 392 30.85 16.36 17.69
C GLU A 392 30.16 15.68 18.90
N SER A 393 30.48 14.41 19.16
CA SER A 393 30.02 13.65 20.34
C SER A 393 30.70 14.12 21.64
N HIS A 394 30.67 15.41 21.96
CA HIS A 394 31.40 15.99 23.11
C HIS A 394 30.64 15.91 24.45
N GLN A 395 29.45 15.31 24.49
CA GLN A 395 28.67 15.15 25.73
C GLN A 395 28.79 13.74 26.35
N PRO A 396 28.97 13.62 27.67
CA PRO A 396 28.97 12.34 28.37
C PRO A 396 27.57 11.70 28.26
N GLY A 397 27.42 10.75 27.34
CA GLY A 397 26.16 10.05 27.08
C GLY A 397 25.80 9.92 25.60
N GLY A 398 26.41 10.71 24.70
CA GLY A 398 26.22 10.57 23.25
C GLY A 398 24.83 10.91 22.70
N TYR A 399 23.95 11.51 23.53
CA TYR A 399 22.59 11.89 23.14
C TYR A 399 22.51 13.36 22.72
N CYS A 400 21.63 13.67 21.78
CA CYS A 400 21.37 15.02 21.30
C CYS A 400 19.85 15.32 21.33
N PRO A 401 19.38 16.29 22.14
CA PRO A 401 17.96 16.63 22.26
C PRO A 401 17.29 17.02 20.95
N CYS A 402 18.06 17.58 20.00
CA CYS A 402 17.61 18.04 18.69
C CYS A 402 17.86 17.02 17.57
N SER A 403 18.01 15.73 17.92
CA SER A 403 18.22 14.66 16.94
C SER A 403 16.94 14.30 16.20
N CYS A 404 17.08 13.90 14.93
CA CYS A 404 16.00 13.25 14.17
C CYS A 404 15.43 12.01 14.87
N ALA A 405 16.24 11.32 15.69
CA ALA A 405 15.82 10.16 16.48
C ALA A 405 15.16 10.51 17.83
N GLY A 406 14.90 11.80 18.09
CA GLY A 406 14.31 12.29 19.33
C GLY A 406 15.34 12.54 20.44
N PRO A 407 14.91 12.84 21.68
CA PRO A 407 15.78 13.30 22.76
C PRO A 407 16.85 12.29 23.19
N THR A 408 16.59 11.00 22.94
CA THR A 408 17.50 9.88 23.23
C THR A 408 18.31 9.47 22.00
N GLY A 409 18.23 10.24 20.90
CA GLY A 409 18.93 9.98 19.66
C GLY A 409 20.37 10.49 19.69
N GLY A 410 21.25 9.87 18.89
CA GLY A 410 22.61 10.38 18.69
C GLY A 410 22.66 11.67 17.86
N PRO A 411 23.82 12.36 17.80
CA PRO A 411 24.01 13.53 16.95
C PRO A 411 23.75 13.17 15.48
N CYS A 412 23.18 14.12 14.73
CA CYS A 412 23.00 13.97 13.29
C CYS A 412 23.57 15.16 12.53
N SER A 413 24.01 14.91 11.31
CA SER A 413 24.62 15.91 10.43
C SER A 413 24.06 15.81 9.03
N ALA A 414 24.05 16.92 8.32
CA ALA A 414 23.56 17.04 6.96
C ALA A 414 24.49 17.93 6.14
N ILE A 415 24.69 17.58 4.87
CA ILE A 415 25.53 18.29 3.91
C ILE A 415 24.74 18.48 2.62
N LEU A 416 24.82 19.68 2.03
CA LEU A 416 24.31 19.99 0.70
C LEU A 416 25.49 20.18 -0.26
N VAL A 417 25.42 19.51 -1.41
CA VAL A 417 26.46 19.49 -2.44
C VAL A 417 25.83 19.81 -3.79
N ASP A 418 26.52 20.60 -4.60
CA ASP A 418 26.19 20.74 -6.02
C ASP A 418 26.82 19.57 -6.79
N PRO A 419 26.02 18.64 -7.36
CA PRO A 419 26.55 17.48 -8.06
C PRO A 419 27.26 17.82 -9.38
N SER A 420 26.99 18.99 -9.97
CA SER A 420 27.60 19.38 -11.26
C SER A 420 29.06 19.82 -11.10
N THR A 421 29.34 20.55 -10.02
CA THR A 421 30.68 21.04 -9.68
C THR A 421 31.39 20.19 -8.63
N ASN A 422 30.66 19.26 -7.99
CA ASN A 422 31.11 18.47 -6.84
C ASN A 422 31.59 19.37 -5.67
N THR A 423 30.87 20.45 -5.40
CA THR A 423 31.26 21.44 -4.37
C THR A 423 30.32 21.44 -3.16
N LEU A 424 30.91 21.69 -2.00
CA LEU A 424 30.17 21.84 -0.74
C LEU A 424 29.42 23.18 -0.72
N MET A 425 28.09 23.11 -0.69
CA MET A 425 27.24 24.30 -0.60
C MET A 425 27.02 24.73 0.84
N ALA A 426 26.63 23.78 1.70
CA ALA A 426 26.39 23.98 3.11
C ALA A 426 26.58 22.67 3.90
N LYS A 427 26.91 22.78 5.18
CA LYS A 427 26.91 21.66 6.14
C LYS A 427 26.31 22.14 7.46
N ALA A 428 25.69 21.25 8.21
CA ALA A 428 25.24 21.53 9.57
C ALA A 428 25.17 20.25 10.42
N SER A 429 25.25 20.44 11.73
CA SER A 429 25.16 19.37 12.70
C SER A 429 24.44 19.83 13.95
N THR A 430 23.74 18.92 14.62
CA THR A 430 22.87 19.25 15.77
C THR A 430 23.62 19.70 17.01
N VAL A 431 24.94 19.47 17.07
CA VAL A 431 25.78 19.84 18.20
C VAL A 431 26.21 21.31 18.14
N GLU A 432 26.18 21.92 16.95
CA GLU A 432 26.50 23.33 16.75
C GLU A 432 25.49 24.28 17.43
N THR A 433 24.36 23.76 17.93
CA THR A 433 23.27 24.51 18.54
C THR A 433 22.90 23.96 19.92
N LEU A 434 23.86 23.57 20.75
CA LEU A 434 23.61 23.15 22.16
C LEU A 434 23.60 24.34 23.13
N ASP A 435 23.17 25.52 22.69
CA ASP A 435 23.01 26.68 23.56
C ASP A 435 21.69 26.61 24.34
N GLU A 436 21.55 27.41 25.40
CA GLU A 436 20.32 27.44 26.24
C GLU A 436 19.07 27.87 25.44
N ASN A 437 19.25 28.44 24.24
CA ASN A 437 18.19 28.89 23.34
C ASN A 437 17.89 27.90 22.20
N ALA A 438 18.49 26.70 22.23
CA ALA A 438 18.31 25.69 21.21
C ALA A 438 16.85 25.28 21.06
N SER A 439 16.27 25.49 19.88
CA SER A 439 14.94 24.97 19.57
C SER A 439 15.01 23.47 19.35
N CYS A 440 14.01 22.73 19.84
CA CYS A 440 13.84 21.31 19.53
C CYS A 440 13.66 21.04 18.02
N LEU A 441 13.42 22.08 17.21
CA LEU A 441 13.32 22.00 15.75
C LEU A 441 14.68 22.11 15.03
N ASN A 442 15.78 22.40 15.74
CA ASN A 442 17.12 22.63 15.19
C ASN A 442 17.82 21.32 14.78
N HIS A 443 17.14 20.50 14.00
CA HIS A 443 17.73 19.30 13.40
C HIS A 443 18.72 19.71 12.30
N SER A 444 19.73 18.88 12.04
CA SER A 444 20.79 19.17 11.06
C SER A 444 20.26 19.53 9.66
N VAL A 445 19.17 18.89 9.22
CA VAL A 445 18.53 19.21 7.94
C VAL A 445 17.88 20.60 7.93
N ILE A 446 17.22 21.00 9.02
CA ILE A 446 16.63 22.35 9.13
C ILE A 446 17.74 23.40 9.12
N LEU A 447 18.82 23.14 9.86
CA LEU A 447 19.98 24.03 9.93
C LEU A 447 20.68 24.16 8.58
N VAL A 448 20.93 23.05 7.86
CA VAL A 448 21.65 23.10 6.57
C VAL A 448 20.84 23.83 5.49
N VAL A 449 19.53 23.61 5.45
CA VAL A 449 18.62 24.33 4.55
C VAL A 449 18.61 25.83 4.87
N SER A 450 18.53 26.18 6.16
CA SER A 450 18.55 27.58 6.60
C SER A 450 19.85 28.28 6.22
N ARG A 451 21.00 27.61 6.39
CA ARG A 451 22.31 28.11 5.98
C ARG A 451 22.41 28.30 4.47
N SER A 452 21.88 27.37 3.68
CA SER A 452 21.84 27.49 2.22
C SER A 452 21.04 28.71 1.79
N ALA A 453 19.85 28.92 2.37
CA ALA A 453 19.00 30.06 2.07
C ALA A 453 19.66 31.40 2.48
N GLN A 454 20.36 31.46 3.61
CA GLN A 454 21.11 32.64 4.03
C GLN A 454 22.25 32.98 3.07
N LYS A 455 23.00 31.97 2.61
CA LYS A 455 24.09 32.13 1.65
C LYS A 455 23.58 32.65 0.31
N GLN A 456 22.49 32.08 -0.21
CA GLN A 456 21.82 32.56 -1.43
C GLN A 456 21.33 34.00 -1.30
N LYS A 457 20.69 34.34 -0.17
CA LYS A 457 20.23 35.71 0.08
C LYS A 457 21.38 36.74 0.10
N SER A 458 22.57 36.34 0.53
CA SER A 458 23.75 37.21 0.56
C SER A 458 24.44 37.36 -0.81
N ASN A 459 24.09 36.54 -1.80
CA ASN A 459 24.70 36.53 -3.11
C ASN A 459 23.68 36.96 -4.18
N GLU A 460 23.59 38.28 -4.43
CA GLU A 460 22.60 38.85 -5.36
C GLU A 460 22.77 38.40 -6.83
N GLN A 461 23.89 37.76 -7.18
CA GLN A 461 24.16 37.20 -8.51
C GLN A 461 23.85 35.70 -8.62
N ASP A 462 23.31 35.09 -7.56
CA ASP A 462 22.99 33.66 -7.52
C ASP A 462 21.55 33.42 -7.99
N ASP A 463 21.39 32.97 -9.24
CA ASP A 463 20.09 32.58 -9.81
C ASP A 463 19.57 31.23 -9.26
N SER A 464 20.25 30.61 -8.28
CA SER A 464 19.82 29.33 -7.72
C SER A 464 18.49 29.44 -6.96
N TYR A 465 17.55 28.55 -7.32
CA TYR A 465 16.24 28.48 -6.68
C TYR A 465 16.21 27.41 -5.59
N LEU A 466 16.20 27.83 -4.32
CA LEU A 466 16.17 26.93 -3.16
C LEU A 466 17.31 25.90 -3.22
N CYS A 467 17.06 24.62 -2.92
CA CYS A 467 18.03 23.54 -3.05
C CYS A 467 17.84 22.73 -4.35
N THR A 468 17.29 23.35 -5.39
CA THR A 468 16.98 22.65 -6.66
C THR A 468 18.25 22.11 -7.31
N GLY A 469 18.22 20.84 -7.68
CA GLY A 469 19.36 20.16 -8.32
C GLY A 469 20.49 19.77 -7.37
N LEU A 470 20.43 20.14 -6.08
CA LEU A 470 21.44 19.77 -5.10
C LEU A 470 21.23 18.33 -4.58
N ASP A 471 22.34 17.74 -4.14
CA ASP A 471 22.38 16.48 -3.41
C ASP A 471 22.51 16.75 -1.92
N ALA A 472 21.67 16.10 -1.11
CA ALA A 472 21.80 16.08 0.33
C ALA A 472 22.43 14.76 0.80
N TYR A 473 23.46 14.84 1.63
CA TYR A 473 24.01 13.69 2.35
C TYR A 473 23.68 13.83 3.82
N VAL A 474 23.11 12.80 4.43
CA VAL A 474 22.65 12.84 5.83
C VAL A 474 23.20 11.65 6.60
N SER A 475 23.70 11.90 7.82
CA SER A 475 24.26 10.84 8.66
C SER A 475 23.20 9.82 9.12
N MET A 476 21.96 10.28 9.21
CA MET A 476 20.78 9.50 9.59
C MET A 476 19.59 9.95 8.74
N GLU A 477 18.72 9.00 8.39
CA GLU A 477 17.49 9.28 7.68
C GLU A 477 16.69 10.40 8.41
N PRO A 478 16.26 11.44 7.69
CA PRO A 478 15.54 12.55 8.29
C PRO A 478 14.18 12.12 8.82
N CYS A 479 13.76 12.67 9.96
CA CYS A 479 12.39 12.49 10.46
C CYS A 479 11.36 13.13 9.50
N ILE A 480 10.06 12.94 9.76
CA ILE A 480 8.96 13.50 8.95
C ILE A 480 9.10 15.01 8.72
N MET A 481 9.42 15.78 9.78
CA MET A 481 9.62 17.24 9.68
C MET A 481 10.76 17.59 8.71
N CYS A 482 11.92 16.96 8.90
CA CYS A 482 13.10 17.24 8.09
C CYS A 482 12.92 16.77 6.64
N SER A 483 12.24 15.63 6.44
CA SER A 483 11.88 15.12 5.12
C SER A 483 10.96 16.10 4.38
N MET A 484 9.97 16.67 5.07
CA MET A 484 9.09 17.69 4.50
C MET A 484 9.83 19.01 4.22
N ALA A 485 10.81 19.39 5.06
CA ALA A 485 11.65 20.56 4.80
C ALA A 485 12.44 20.39 3.47
N LEU A 486 12.95 19.19 3.19
CA LEU A 486 13.62 18.88 1.93
C LEU A 486 12.67 18.94 0.71
N VAL A 487 11.41 18.49 0.87
CA VAL A 487 10.36 18.66 -0.15
C VAL A 487 10.14 20.14 -0.45
N HIS A 488 9.95 20.96 0.59
CA HIS A 488 9.74 22.41 0.44
C HIS A 488 10.96 23.12 -0.15
N SER A 489 12.15 22.60 0.11
CA SER A 489 13.42 23.14 -0.42
C SER A 489 13.73 22.66 -1.84
N ARG A 490 12.87 21.83 -2.45
CA ARG A 490 13.04 21.30 -3.82
C ARG A 490 14.34 20.52 -4.03
N ILE A 491 14.81 19.80 -3.01
CA ILE A 491 16.06 19.01 -3.10
C ILE A 491 16.04 18.06 -4.31
N GLY A 492 17.19 17.86 -4.96
CA GLY A 492 17.32 16.96 -6.11
C GLY A 492 17.39 15.48 -5.73
N ARG A 493 18.33 15.11 -4.86
CA ARG A 493 18.52 13.73 -4.37
C ARG A 493 18.96 13.72 -2.92
N VAL A 494 18.71 12.62 -2.22
CA VAL A 494 19.15 12.44 -0.82
C VAL A 494 19.83 11.08 -0.64
N PHE A 495 21.00 11.09 -0.02
CA PHE A 495 21.79 9.92 0.33
C PHE A 495 21.87 9.80 1.86
N CYS A 496 21.27 8.74 2.39
CA CYS A 496 21.26 8.45 3.83
C CYS A 496 22.38 7.47 4.17
N TYR A 497 23.19 7.80 5.17
CA TYR A 497 24.19 6.88 5.70
C TYR A 497 23.56 5.76 6.55
N SER A 498 22.52 6.08 7.32
CA SER A 498 21.78 5.11 8.15
C SER A 498 20.28 5.34 8.05
N ARG A 499 19.48 4.27 8.18
CA ARG A 499 18.02 4.36 8.29
C ARG A 499 17.61 4.81 9.69
N LEU A 500 16.41 5.39 9.80
CA LEU A 500 15.76 5.74 11.05
C LEU A 500 14.45 4.95 11.20
N PRO A 501 14.52 3.72 11.73
CA PRO A 501 13.34 2.88 11.92
C PRO A 501 12.25 3.62 12.72
N ASN A 502 11.00 3.48 12.31
CA ASN A 502 9.80 4.05 12.94
C ASN A 502 9.62 5.58 12.85
N MET A 503 10.70 6.38 12.83
CA MET A 503 10.63 7.85 12.88
C MET A 503 11.06 8.54 11.57
N GLY A 504 11.79 7.84 10.70
CA GLY A 504 12.25 8.31 9.40
C GLY A 504 11.11 8.60 8.41
N GLY A 505 11.31 9.59 7.54
CA GLY A 505 10.30 9.99 6.56
C GLY A 505 10.44 9.35 5.18
N PHE A 506 11.49 8.56 4.92
CA PHE A 506 11.79 8.01 3.60
C PHE A 506 11.60 6.50 3.49
N THR A 507 12.06 5.70 4.46
CA THR A 507 12.02 4.23 4.36
C THR A 507 10.79 3.62 5.04
N ASN A 508 10.16 4.35 5.97
CA ASN A 508 8.90 3.95 6.59
C ASN A 508 7.71 4.04 5.60
N ARG A 509 6.54 3.52 5.98
CA ARG A 509 5.36 3.38 5.09
C ARG A 509 4.88 4.67 4.38
N ILE A 510 5.18 5.85 4.93
CA ILE A 510 4.72 7.13 4.38
C ILE A 510 5.52 7.54 3.13
N ARG A 511 6.85 7.32 3.13
CA ARG A 511 7.78 7.67 2.03
C ARG A 511 7.49 9.04 1.39
N ILE A 512 7.73 10.10 2.15
CA ILE A 512 7.34 11.49 1.80
C ILE A 512 7.86 11.92 0.42
N HIS A 513 9.07 11.50 0.06
CA HIS A 513 9.72 11.85 -1.21
C HIS A 513 8.99 11.34 -2.46
N VAL A 514 8.07 10.39 -2.30
CA VAL A 514 7.27 9.77 -3.38
C VAL A 514 5.75 9.87 -3.15
N GLU A 515 5.30 10.57 -2.11
CA GLU A 515 3.88 10.76 -1.80
C GLU A 515 3.16 11.48 -2.96
N LYS A 516 2.07 10.89 -3.46
CA LYS A 516 1.41 11.37 -4.68
C LYS A 516 0.65 12.68 -4.52
N ARG A 517 0.26 13.00 -3.28
CA ARG A 517 -0.45 14.24 -2.93
C ARG A 517 0.49 15.44 -2.81
N LEU A 518 1.81 15.21 -2.78
CA LEU A 518 2.82 16.25 -2.78
C LEU A 518 3.28 16.55 -4.21
N ASN A 519 3.62 17.81 -4.47
CA ASN A 519 4.00 18.28 -5.80
C ASN A 519 5.45 17.91 -6.15
N HIS A 520 6.39 18.12 -5.22
CA HIS A 520 7.81 17.85 -5.44
C HIS A 520 8.18 16.41 -5.06
N ARG A 521 8.98 15.75 -5.90
CA ARG A 521 9.48 14.39 -5.71
C ARG A 521 10.97 14.35 -5.96
N PHE A 522 11.68 13.49 -5.25
CA PHE A 522 13.12 13.35 -5.39
C PHE A 522 13.58 11.94 -5.09
N ASN A 523 14.76 11.58 -5.58
CA ASN A 523 15.32 10.24 -5.37
C ASN A 523 15.99 10.17 -4.00
N VAL A 524 15.73 9.07 -3.28
CA VAL A 524 16.36 8.77 -2.00
C VAL A 524 17.12 7.45 -2.11
N PHE A 525 18.35 7.44 -1.61
CA PHE A 525 19.20 6.26 -1.51
C PHE A 525 19.55 6.01 -0.05
N ALA A 526 19.32 4.80 0.44
CA ALA A 526 19.59 4.43 1.84
C ALA A 526 20.10 2.98 1.91
N PRO A 527 20.74 2.54 3.01
CA PRO A 527 21.19 1.15 3.17
C PRO A 527 20.03 0.18 2.98
N ASN A 528 20.27 -1.06 2.57
CA ASN A 528 19.21 -2.08 2.58
C ASN A 528 18.77 -2.42 4.02
N GLU A 529 17.56 -2.96 4.17
CA GLU A 529 16.96 -3.30 5.47
C GLU A 529 17.58 -4.52 6.16
#